data_AF-A0A4R6WH75-F1
#
_entry.id   AF-A0A4R6WH75-F1
#
_cell.length_a   1.000
_cell.length_b   1.000
_cell.length_c   1.000
_cell.angle_alpha   90.00
_cell.angle_beta   90.00
_cell.angle_gamma   90.00
#
_symmetry.space_group_name_H-M   'P 1'
#
loop_
_entity.id
_entity.type
_entity.pdbx_description
1 polymer ?
#
loop_
_entity_poly.entity_id
_entity_poly.type
_entity_poly.pdbx_seq_one_letter_code
_entity_poly.pdbx_strand_id
1 'polypeptide(L)'
;MKKIIAILLFCGLTTFVQAQSDLTKQDKQTIQAFVSVLKSWDVDKIANLISYDFNNIEAGGKKLKIKDKEAFKKNADKILTKKRGAAIVNAKLSDWERIGAKGFSLQTDQVTIWSDEDGKKIVSIF
;
A
#
# COMPACT_ATOMS: atom_id res chain seq x y z
N MET A 1 17.91 58.20 -27.86
CA MET A 1 17.16 56.94 -28.07
C MET A 1 17.78 55.85 -27.19
N LYS A 2 17.17 55.57 -26.03
CA LYS A 2 17.71 54.62 -25.04
C LYS A 2 17.15 53.23 -25.35
N LYS A 3 18.02 52.27 -25.71
CA LYS A 3 17.66 50.87 -25.88
C LYS A 3 17.66 50.21 -24.50
N ILE A 4 16.50 49.84 -23.99
CA ILE A 4 16.38 49.01 -22.79
C ILE A 4 16.43 47.56 -23.26
N ILE A 5 17.52 46.86 -22.94
CA ILE A 5 17.69 45.44 -23.18
C ILE A 5 16.94 44.71 -22.06
N ALA A 6 15.80 44.12 -22.37
CA ALA A 6 15.09 43.25 -21.44
C ALA A 6 15.71 41.84 -21.52
N ILE A 7 16.57 41.52 -20.55
CA ILE A 7 17.07 40.16 -20.33
C ILE A 7 15.95 39.40 -19.61
N LEU A 8 15.20 38.59 -20.35
CA LEU A 8 14.26 37.62 -19.78
C LEU A 8 15.05 36.49 -19.13
N LEU A 9 15.21 36.59 -17.81
CA LEU A 9 15.75 35.54 -16.96
C LEU A 9 14.75 34.37 -16.95
N PHE A 10 14.97 33.38 -17.80
CA PHE A 10 14.22 32.13 -17.81
C PHE A 10 14.70 31.25 -16.64
N CYS A 11 14.28 31.58 -15.42
CA CYS A 11 14.50 30.73 -14.26
C CYS A 11 13.68 29.46 -14.44
N GLY A 12 14.37 28.36 -14.79
CA GLY A 12 13.78 27.05 -14.96
C GLY A 12 12.99 26.66 -13.72
N LEU A 13 11.67 26.56 -13.88
CA LEU A 13 10.81 25.81 -13.00
C LEU A 13 11.16 24.33 -13.22
N THR A 14 12.12 23.80 -12.48
CA THR A 14 12.24 22.35 -12.34
C THR A 14 11.05 21.91 -11.51
N THR A 15 9.94 21.62 -12.20
CA THR A 15 8.93 20.74 -11.63
C THR A 15 9.65 19.42 -11.38
N PHE A 16 9.90 19.12 -10.11
CA PHE A 16 10.15 17.76 -9.68
C PHE A 16 8.90 16.97 -10.06
N VAL A 17 8.86 16.46 -11.29
CA VAL A 17 8.03 15.31 -11.61
C VAL A 17 8.62 14.19 -10.78
N GLN A 18 8.11 14.03 -9.55
CA GLN A 18 8.30 12.79 -8.81
C GLN A 18 7.85 11.70 -9.77
N ALA A 19 8.81 10.89 -10.22
CA ALA A 19 8.51 9.66 -10.90
C ALA A 19 7.65 8.85 -9.93
N GLN A 20 6.34 8.94 -10.08
CA GLN A 20 5.40 8.02 -9.49
C GLN A 20 5.81 6.69 -10.07
N SER A 21 6.51 5.87 -9.27
CA SER A 21 7.05 4.62 -9.78
C SER A 21 5.85 3.78 -10.18
N ASP A 22 5.63 3.67 -11.48
CA ASP A 22 4.46 2.99 -12.03
C ASP A 22 4.40 1.58 -11.46
N LEU A 23 3.24 1.21 -10.94
CA LEU A 23 2.98 -0.15 -10.51
C LEU A 23 3.25 -1.10 -11.69
N THR A 24 4.11 -2.08 -11.46
CA THR A 24 4.36 -3.14 -12.44
C THR A 24 3.09 -3.97 -12.64
N LYS A 25 3.06 -4.78 -13.71
CA LYS A 25 1.97 -5.73 -13.94
C LYS A 25 1.77 -6.67 -12.74
N GLN A 26 2.87 -7.13 -12.13
CA GLN A 26 2.83 -8.01 -10.96
C GLN A 26 2.26 -7.28 -9.74
N ASP A 27 2.68 -6.04 -9.48
CA ASP A 27 2.15 -5.24 -8.38
C ASP A 27 0.63 -5.08 -8.47
N LYS A 28 0.13 -4.77 -9.67
CA LYS A 28 -1.32 -4.66 -9.95
C LYS A 28 -2.05 -5.97 -9.67
N GLN A 29 -1.48 -7.10 -10.08
CA GLN A 29 -2.07 -8.43 -9.83
C GLN A 29 -2.11 -8.76 -8.33
N THR A 30 -1.04 -8.48 -7.59
CA THR A 30 -0.98 -8.68 -6.14
C THR A 30 -2.03 -7.84 -5.42
N ILE A 31 -2.10 -6.54 -5.72
CA ILE A 31 -3.10 -5.62 -5.13
C ILE A 31 -4.52 -6.11 -5.43
N GLN A 32 -4.80 -6.44 -6.69
CA GLN A 32 -6.13 -6.91 -7.10
C GLN A 32 -6.52 -8.23 -6.43
N ALA A 33 -5.59 -9.18 -6.32
CA ALA A 33 -5.83 -10.45 -5.65
C ALA A 33 -6.17 -10.23 -4.16
N PHE A 34 -5.41 -9.37 -3.49
CA PHE A 34 -5.66 -9.02 -2.10
C PHE A 34 -7.02 -8.31 -1.91
N VAL A 35 -7.30 -7.28 -2.72
CA VAL A 35 -8.58 -6.54 -2.71
C VAL A 35 -9.76 -7.49 -2.98
N SER A 36 -9.62 -8.43 -3.92
CA SER A 36 -10.66 -9.39 -4.27
C SER A 36 -11.02 -10.33 -3.11
N VAL A 37 -10.00 -10.87 -2.43
CA VAL A 37 -10.24 -11.69 -1.24
C VAL A 37 -10.82 -10.85 -0.11
N LEU A 38 -10.31 -9.64 0.07
CA LEU A 38 -10.77 -8.73 1.11
C LEU A 38 -12.25 -8.35 0.94
N LYS A 39 -12.76 -8.18 -0.29
CA LYS A 39 -14.18 -7.92 -0.57
C LYS A 39 -15.15 -8.94 0.04
N SER A 40 -14.71 -10.18 0.22
CA SER A 40 -15.55 -11.22 0.84
C SER A 40 -15.69 -11.05 2.35
N TRP A 41 -14.80 -10.28 2.98
CA TRP A 41 -14.65 -10.14 4.42
C TRP A 41 -14.54 -11.49 5.17
N ASP A 42 -14.16 -12.55 4.45
CA ASP A 42 -13.98 -13.90 4.94
C ASP A 42 -12.58 -14.02 5.55
N VAL A 43 -12.53 -14.00 6.88
CA VAL A 43 -11.28 -14.01 7.63
C VAL A 43 -10.43 -15.25 7.33
N ASP A 44 -11.05 -16.39 7.03
CA ASP A 44 -10.33 -17.62 6.68
C ASP A 44 -9.63 -17.52 5.34
N LYS A 45 -10.29 -16.91 4.35
CA LYS A 45 -9.70 -16.66 3.03
C LYS A 45 -8.59 -15.61 3.11
N ILE A 46 -8.81 -14.54 3.86
CA ILE A 46 -7.80 -13.48 4.05
C ILE A 46 -6.56 -14.08 4.72
N ALA A 47 -6.73 -14.86 5.78
CA ALA A 47 -5.63 -15.49 6.51
C ALA A 47 -4.77 -16.40 5.61
N ASN A 48 -5.34 -17.02 4.56
CA ASN A 48 -4.56 -17.84 3.62
C ASN A 48 -3.62 -17.01 2.72
N LEU A 49 -3.93 -15.73 2.49
CA LEU A 49 -3.07 -14.80 1.75
C LEU A 49 -1.94 -14.20 2.58
N ILE A 50 -1.94 -14.43 3.89
CA ILE A 50 -0.92 -13.92 4.79
C ILE A 50 0.27 -14.89 4.84
N SER A 51 1.48 -14.35 4.78
CA SER A 51 2.70 -15.07 5.11
C SER A 51 3.00 -14.93 6.60
N TYR A 52 3.40 -16.01 7.25
CA TYR A 52 3.54 -16.05 8.71
C TYR A 52 5.00 -16.02 9.18
N ASP A 53 5.14 -15.67 10.47
CA ASP A 53 6.06 -14.67 11.05
C ASP A 53 5.83 -13.23 10.55
N PHE A 54 4.55 -12.85 10.57
CA PHE A 54 4.04 -11.53 10.21
C PHE A 54 4.41 -10.52 11.32
N ASN A 55 5.61 -9.96 11.19
CA ASN A 55 6.35 -9.33 12.31
C ASN A 55 6.13 -7.82 12.50
N ASN A 56 5.37 -7.15 11.63
CA ASN A 56 5.26 -5.68 11.67
C ASN A 56 3.84 -5.14 11.46
N ILE A 57 2.85 -5.64 12.22
CA ILE A 57 1.54 -4.96 12.21
C ILE A 57 1.58 -3.77 13.16
N GLU A 58 1.27 -2.59 12.64
CA GLU A 58 0.80 -1.50 13.48
C GLU A 58 -0.73 -1.58 13.63
N ALA A 59 -1.16 -2.09 14.79
CA ALA A 59 -2.57 -2.17 15.16
C ALA A 59 -2.78 -1.39 16.46
N GLY A 60 -3.42 -0.23 16.37
CA GLY A 60 -3.73 0.61 17.53
C GLY A 60 -2.50 1.11 18.30
N GLY A 61 -1.41 1.43 17.59
CA GLY A 61 -0.17 1.95 18.18
C GLY A 61 0.72 0.91 18.89
N LYS A 62 0.43 -0.38 18.73
CA LYS A 62 1.26 -1.48 19.27
C LYS A 62 1.68 -2.43 18.16
N LYS A 63 2.96 -2.83 18.17
CA LYS A 63 3.45 -3.91 17.30
C LYS A 63 2.84 -5.23 17.74
N LEU A 64 1.97 -5.81 16.90
CA LEU A 64 1.48 -7.17 17.09
C LEU A 64 2.37 -8.14 16.31
N LYS A 65 2.85 -9.19 16.98
CA LYS A 65 3.51 -10.33 16.34
C LYS A 65 2.46 -11.39 16.04
N ILE A 66 2.18 -11.63 14.76
CA ILE A 66 1.23 -12.64 14.33
C ILE A 66 2.03 -13.81 13.74
N LYS A 67 2.18 -14.87 14.52
CA LYS A 67 3.06 -16.01 14.21
C LYS A 67 2.38 -17.09 13.37
N ASP A 68 1.06 -17.15 13.40
CA ASP A 68 0.26 -18.20 12.78
C ASP A 68 -1.12 -17.70 12.35
N LYS A 69 -1.84 -18.58 11.66
CA LYS A 69 -3.15 -18.32 11.07
C LYS A 69 -4.19 -18.01 12.13
N GLU A 70 -4.18 -18.75 13.22
CA GLU A 70 -5.11 -18.67 14.35
C GLU A 70 -4.95 -17.32 15.08
N ALA A 71 -3.72 -16.88 15.29
CA ALA A 71 -3.40 -15.57 15.86
C ALA A 71 -3.86 -14.43 14.95
N PHE A 72 -3.74 -14.59 13.62
CA PHE A 72 -4.29 -13.61 12.68
C PHE A 72 -5.80 -13.51 12.82
N LYS A 73 -6.51 -14.64 12.75
CA LYS A 73 -7.99 -14.67 12.84
C LYS A 73 -8.46 -14.01 14.14
N LYS A 74 -7.82 -14.33 15.27
CA LYS A 74 -8.13 -13.74 16.59
C LYS A 74 -7.97 -12.22 16.64
N ASN A 75 -7.10 -11.66 15.82
CA ASN A 75 -6.81 -10.23 15.79
C ASN A 75 -7.27 -9.54 14.49
N ALA A 76 -8.02 -10.23 13.63
CA ALA A 76 -8.35 -9.74 12.29
C ALA A 76 -9.05 -8.38 12.35
N ASP A 77 -9.99 -8.17 13.27
CA ASP A 77 -10.69 -6.88 13.44
C ASP A 77 -9.79 -5.73 13.91
N LYS A 78 -8.64 -6.04 14.55
CA LYS A 78 -7.64 -5.04 14.95
C LYS A 78 -6.69 -4.71 13.80
N ILE A 79 -6.37 -5.70 12.98
CA ILE A 79 -5.46 -5.60 11.84
C ILE A 79 -6.17 -4.98 10.64
N LEU A 80 -7.39 -5.39 10.38
CA LEU A 80 -8.27 -4.98 9.29
C LEU A 80 -9.55 -4.41 9.91
N THR A 81 -9.42 -3.24 10.54
CA THR A 81 -10.61 -2.52 11.04
C THR A 81 -11.59 -2.28 9.90
N LYS A 82 -12.89 -2.16 10.19
CA LYS A 82 -13.91 -1.86 9.16
C LYS A 82 -13.53 -0.65 8.29
N LYS A 83 -12.95 0.39 8.90
CA LYS A 83 -12.48 1.59 8.18
C LYS A 83 -11.34 1.25 7.22
N ARG A 84 -10.29 0.59 7.73
CA ARG A 84 -9.12 0.19 6.92
C ARG A 84 -9.51 -0.75 5.78
N GLY A 85 -10.38 -1.72 6.07
CA GLY A 85 -10.96 -2.62 5.09
C GLY A 85 -11.69 -1.91 3.96
N ALA A 86 -12.60 -1.00 4.32
CA ALA A 86 -13.36 -0.21 3.38
C ALA A 86 -12.45 0.66 2.49
N ALA A 87 -11.41 1.27 3.06
CA ALA A 87 -10.43 2.03 2.30
C ALA A 87 -9.75 1.17 1.22
N ILE A 88 -9.23 -0.01 1.60
CA ILE A 88 -8.56 -0.93 0.65
C ILE A 88 -9.53 -1.42 -0.43
N VAL A 89 -10.75 -1.79 -0.05
CA VAL A 89 -11.74 -2.36 -0.98
C VAL A 89 -12.24 -1.35 -2.00
N ASN A 90 -12.35 -0.08 -1.60
CA ASN A 90 -12.86 1.00 -2.45
C ASN A 90 -11.77 1.71 -3.25
N ALA A 91 -10.50 1.46 -2.96
CA ALA A 91 -9.37 2.04 -3.68
C ALA A 91 -9.32 1.58 -5.14
N LYS A 92 -9.05 2.53 -6.04
CA LYS A 92 -8.69 2.26 -7.43
C LYS A 92 -7.20 1.95 -7.50
N LEU A 93 -6.77 1.24 -8.54
CA LEU A 93 -5.33 0.98 -8.77
C LEU A 93 -4.49 2.27 -8.86
N SER A 94 -5.07 3.37 -9.34
CA SER A 94 -4.43 4.69 -9.40
C SER A 94 -4.13 5.30 -8.02
N ASP A 95 -4.80 4.82 -6.97
CA ASP A 95 -4.67 5.36 -5.62
C ASP A 95 -3.50 4.69 -4.86
N TRP A 96 -2.92 3.64 -5.46
CA TRP A 96 -1.81 2.89 -4.93
C TRP A 96 -0.49 3.36 -5.52
N GLU A 97 0.51 3.49 -4.67
CA GLU A 97 1.87 3.79 -5.05
C GLU A 97 2.80 2.70 -4.56
N ARG A 98 3.77 2.36 -5.40
CA ARG A 98 4.84 1.46 -4.96
C ARG A 98 5.77 2.22 -4.02
N ILE A 99 6.01 1.64 -2.85
CA ILE A 99 6.99 2.11 -1.88
C ILE A 99 8.05 1.04 -1.65
N GLY A 100 9.30 1.37 -1.99
CA GLY A 100 10.39 0.40 -1.96
C GLY A 100 10.20 -0.77 -2.94
N ALA A 101 10.89 -1.87 -2.68
CA ALA A 101 10.90 -2.99 -3.63
C ALA A 101 9.56 -3.75 -3.71
N LYS A 102 8.80 -3.83 -2.60
CA LYS A 102 7.63 -4.73 -2.47
C LYS A 102 6.48 -4.15 -1.63
N GLY A 103 6.57 -2.87 -1.26
CA GLY A 103 5.53 -2.18 -0.52
C GLY A 103 4.59 -1.43 -1.45
N PHE A 104 3.32 -1.36 -1.06
CA PHE A 104 2.27 -0.60 -1.74
C PHE A 104 1.57 0.29 -0.72
N SER A 105 1.61 1.59 -0.93
CA SER A 105 0.95 2.59 -0.10
C SER A 105 -0.33 3.04 -0.77
N LEU A 106 -1.44 3.04 -0.02
CA LEU A 106 -2.68 3.67 -0.41
C LEU A 106 -2.66 5.12 0.09
N GLN A 107 -2.49 6.08 -0.82
CA GLN A 107 -2.31 7.49 -0.47
C GLN A 107 -3.46 8.06 0.37
N THR A 108 -4.69 7.60 0.14
CA THR A 108 -5.91 8.19 0.72
C THR A 108 -6.07 7.91 2.21
N ASP A 109 -5.51 6.80 2.71
CA ASP A 109 -5.84 6.28 4.04
C ASP A 109 -4.63 5.81 4.85
N GLN A 110 -3.41 6.15 4.39
CA GLN A 110 -2.14 5.77 5.04
C GLN A 110 -1.98 4.26 5.24
N VAL A 111 -2.66 3.46 4.42
CA VAL A 111 -2.56 2.01 4.48
C VAL A 111 -1.34 1.59 3.69
N THR A 112 -0.44 0.84 4.32
CA THR A 112 0.70 0.25 3.61
C THR A 112 0.64 -1.26 3.70
N ILE A 113 0.68 -1.92 2.54
CA ILE A 113 0.80 -3.37 2.46
C ILE A 113 2.17 -3.74 1.91
N TRP A 114 2.74 -4.83 2.39
CA TRP A 114 3.98 -5.39 1.86
C TRP A 114 3.72 -6.80 1.36
N SER A 115 4.31 -7.15 0.22
CA SER A 115 4.22 -8.49 -0.36
C SER A 115 5.52 -9.28 -0.20
N ASP A 116 5.42 -10.61 -0.31
CA ASP A 116 6.58 -11.51 -0.37
C ASP A 116 7.36 -11.37 -1.69
N GLU A 117 8.46 -12.12 -1.82
CA GLU A 117 9.34 -12.05 -3.01
C GLU A 117 8.57 -12.28 -4.32
N ASP A 118 7.64 -13.23 -4.30
CA ASP A 118 6.80 -13.64 -5.43
C ASP A 118 5.56 -12.74 -5.64
N GLY A 119 5.24 -11.83 -4.72
CA GLY A 119 4.01 -11.05 -4.76
C GLY A 119 2.73 -11.88 -4.55
N LYS A 120 2.84 -13.10 -4.02
CA LYS A 120 1.71 -14.03 -3.81
C LYS A 120 1.08 -13.87 -2.44
N LYS A 121 1.87 -13.47 -1.44
CA LYS A 121 1.41 -13.31 -0.07
C LYS A 121 1.67 -11.91 0.46
N ILE A 122 0.85 -11.51 1.42
CA ILE A 122 1.03 -10.28 2.19
C ILE A 122 1.85 -10.60 3.43
N VAL A 123 2.90 -9.82 3.68
CA VAL A 123 3.85 -9.98 4.79
C VAL A 123 3.74 -8.87 5.83
N SER A 124 3.09 -7.75 5.50
CA SER A 124 2.74 -6.70 6.47
C SER A 124 1.56 -5.85 6.03
N ILE A 125 0.82 -5.30 7.01
CA ILE A 125 -0.23 -4.28 6.82
C ILE A 125 -0.04 -3.23 7.93
N PHE A 126 0.16 -1.96 7.55
CA PHE A 126 0.20 -0.78 8.40
C PHE A 126 -1.00 0.11 8.13
#